data_AF-A0AAD8H6B6-F1
#
_entry.id   AF-A0AAD8H6B6-F1
#
_cell.length_a   1.000
_cell.length_b   1.000
_cell.length_c   1.000
_cell.angle_alpha   90.00
_cell.angle_beta   90.00
_cell.angle_gamma   90.00
#
_symmetry.space_group_name_H-M   'P 1'
#
loop_
_entity.id
_entity.type
_entity.pdbx_description
1 polymer ?
#
loop_
_entity_poly.entity_id
_entity_poly.type
_entity_poly.pdbx_seq_one_letter_code
_entity_poly.pdbx_strand_id
1 'polypeptide(L)'
;MCKEDQFLVKYLSLEYQNCLAHLTFNGILLYPNYVRIDTISMDVDPRNKMLTIPSFINPANRQWMGGERILLRMEDEAWSVGLAVSNGRARFSARWNKFARENKLKRRQILVFNMDEVEAGVVFEVTKAAH
;
A
#
# COMPACT_ATOMS: atom_id res chain seq x y z
N MET A 1 38.89 -5.07 -3.48
CA MET A 1 37.85 -4.03 -3.60
C MET A 1 38.30 -2.86 -2.75
N CYS A 2 38.56 -1.69 -3.36
CA CYS A 2 39.16 -0.55 -2.67
C CYS A 2 38.13 0.11 -1.74
N LYS A 3 38.58 0.76 -0.66
CA LYS A 3 37.68 1.46 0.29
C LYS A 3 36.88 2.59 -0.38
N GLU A 4 37.43 3.16 -1.45
CA GLU A 4 36.79 4.21 -2.27
C GLU A 4 35.57 3.67 -3.04
N ASP A 5 35.66 2.44 -3.58
CA ASP A 5 34.55 1.79 -4.29
C ASP A 5 33.37 1.52 -3.35
N GLN A 6 33.63 1.12 -2.10
CA GLN A 6 32.59 0.90 -1.09
C GLN A 6 31.92 2.21 -0.63
N PHE A 7 32.67 3.31 -0.62
CA PHE A 7 32.14 4.63 -0.28
C PHE A 7 31.23 5.16 -1.38
N LEU A 8 31.65 5.03 -2.65
CA LEU A 8 30.86 5.41 -3.81
C LEU A 8 29.56 4.61 -3.92
N VAL A 9 29.59 3.29 -3.67
CA VAL A 9 28.37 2.45 -3.67
C VAL A 9 27.39 2.88 -2.57
N LYS A 10 27.89 3.17 -1.36
CA LYS A 10 27.03 3.67 -0.28
C LYS A 10 26.47 5.06 -0.56
N TYR A 11 27.30 5.95 -1.09
CA TYR A 11 26.92 7.31 -1.44
C TYR A 11 25.85 7.35 -2.54
N LEU A 12 26.06 6.59 -3.62
CA LEU A 12 25.07 6.42 -4.69
C LEU A 12 23.79 5.76 -4.18
N SER A 13 23.88 4.80 -3.25
CA SER A 13 22.69 4.21 -2.62
C SER A 13 21.92 5.22 -1.78
N LEU A 14 22.61 6.13 -1.08
CA LEU A 14 21.98 7.13 -0.24
C LEU A 14 21.33 8.24 -1.06
N GLU A 15 22.00 8.71 -2.13
CA GLU A 15 21.39 9.63 -3.10
C GLU A 15 20.17 9.01 -3.77
N TYR A 16 20.22 7.72 -4.12
CA TYR A 16 19.07 6.99 -4.65
C TYR A 16 17.92 6.93 -3.63
N GLN A 17 18.19 6.61 -2.36
CA GLN A 17 17.18 6.62 -1.30
C GLN A 17 16.62 8.02 -1.04
N ASN A 18 17.45 9.06 -1.11
CA ASN A 18 17.03 10.46 -0.96
C ASN A 18 16.19 10.94 -2.15
N CYS A 19 16.57 10.57 -3.37
CA CYS A 19 15.79 10.83 -4.58
C CYS A 19 14.45 10.08 -4.54
N LEU A 20 14.45 8.81 -4.11
CA LEU A 20 13.20 8.09 -3.87
C LEU A 20 12.38 8.80 -2.80
N ALA A 21 12.95 9.19 -1.66
CA ALA A 21 12.23 9.89 -0.61
C ALA A 21 11.68 11.25 -1.08
N HIS A 22 12.45 12.04 -1.85
CA HIS A 22 12.00 13.31 -2.44
C HIS A 22 10.93 13.11 -3.52
N LEU A 23 11.05 12.09 -4.37
CA LEU A 23 10.02 11.75 -5.36
C LEU A 23 8.76 11.20 -4.70
N THR A 24 8.90 10.45 -3.60
CA THR A 24 7.78 9.95 -2.81
C THR A 24 7.11 11.12 -2.07
N PHE A 25 7.88 12.03 -1.47
CA PHE A 25 7.37 13.22 -0.79
C PHE A 25 6.70 14.20 -1.75
N ASN A 26 7.33 14.50 -2.90
CA ASN A 26 6.74 15.36 -3.93
C ASN A 26 5.54 14.69 -4.63
N GLY A 27 5.56 13.37 -4.79
CA GLY A 27 4.41 12.59 -5.26
C GLY A 27 3.23 12.61 -4.29
N ILE A 28 3.50 12.52 -2.98
CA ILE A 28 2.49 12.67 -1.92
C ILE A 28 1.90 14.08 -1.87
N LEU A 29 2.70 15.13 -2.12
CA LEU A 29 2.21 16.52 -2.14
C LEU A 29 1.39 16.88 -3.37
N LEU A 30 1.65 16.26 -4.53
CA LEU A 30 0.91 16.49 -5.77
C LEU A 30 -0.31 15.57 -5.94
N TYR A 31 -0.30 14.42 -5.25
CA TYR A 31 -1.40 13.44 -5.25
C TYR A 31 -1.58 12.92 -3.82
N PRO A 32 -2.31 13.63 -2.93
CA PRO A 32 -2.53 13.19 -1.55
C PRO A 32 -3.24 11.83 -1.43
N ASN A 33 -3.81 11.37 -2.55
CA ASN A 33 -4.54 10.11 -2.71
C ASN A 33 -3.64 8.96 -3.23
N TYR A 34 -2.41 9.24 -3.67
CA TYR A 34 -1.51 8.23 -4.23
C TYR A 34 -0.74 7.53 -3.12
N VAL A 35 -1.00 6.24 -2.92
CA VAL A 35 -0.23 5.43 -1.97
C VAL A 35 0.36 4.21 -2.65
N ARG A 36 1.69 4.17 -2.70
CA ARG A 36 2.42 2.95 -3.00
C ARG A 36 2.53 2.09 -1.75
N ILE A 37 1.89 0.92 -1.74
CA ILE A 37 2.07 -0.08 -0.69
C ILE A 37 2.91 -1.21 -1.27
N ASP A 38 4.22 -1.16 -1.04
CA ASP A 38 5.07 -2.30 -1.35
C ASP A 38 4.65 -3.46 -0.43
N THR A 39 4.09 -4.54 -0.99
CA THR A 39 3.76 -5.74 -0.20
C THR A 39 5.06 -6.52 0.08
N ILE A 40 5.91 -5.95 0.94
CA ILE A 40 7.22 -6.51 1.26
C ILE A 40 7.00 -7.72 2.19
N SER A 41 6.87 -8.88 1.56
CA SER A 41 7.19 -10.20 2.09
C SER A 41 6.36 -10.78 3.25
N MET A 42 5.34 -10.12 3.83
CA MET A 42 4.58 -10.70 4.96
C MET A 42 3.03 -10.65 4.87
N ASP A 43 2.41 -9.91 3.94
CA ASP A 43 0.94 -9.70 3.94
C ASP A 43 0.14 -10.57 2.95
N VAL A 44 0.83 -11.41 2.18
CA VAL A 44 0.21 -12.43 1.30
C VAL A 44 0.52 -13.84 1.82
N ASP A 45 0.68 -14.00 3.14
CA ASP A 45 0.67 -15.32 3.75
C ASP A 45 -0.80 -15.79 3.81
N PRO A 46 -1.17 -16.95 3.25
CA PRO A 46 -2.51 -17.50 3.40
C PRO A 46 -2.94 -17.70 4.88
N ARG A 47 -2.01 -17.70 5.83
CA ARG A 47 -2.26 -17.74 7.28
C ARG A 47 -2.49 -16.34 7.87
N ASN A 48 -1.85 -15.32 7.33
CA ASN A 48 -2.02 -13.93 7.77
C ASN A 48 -3.11 -13.27 6.90
N LYS A 49 -4.35 -13.32 7.39
CA LYS A 49 -5.57 -13.01 6.60
C LYS A 49 -5.75 -11.52 6.27
N MET A 50 -4.76 -10.68 6.52
CA MET A 50 -4.92 -9.23 6.59
C MET A 50 -3.73 -8.51 5.97
N LEU A 51 -3.98 -7.39 5.29
CA LEU A 51 -2.96 -6.47 4.80
C LEU A 51 -3.00 -5.20 5.65
N THR A 52 -1.88 -4.81 6.23
CA THR A 52 -1.79 -3.60 7.05
C THR A 52 -1.75 -2.37 6.17
N ILE A 53 -2.56 -1.37 6.50
CA ILE A 53 -2.53 -0.04 5.89
C ILE A 53 -1.47 0.78 6.66
N PRO A 54 -0.43 1.30 6.00
CA PRO A 54 0.53 2.18 6.63
C PRO A 54 -0.15 3.34 7.38
N SER A 55 0.33 3.66 8.60
CA SER A 55 -0.34 4.59 9.52
C SER A 55 -0.41 6.03 9.02
N PHE A 56 0.41 6.41 8.04
CA PHE A 56 0.37 7.71 7.40
C PHE A 56 -0.76 7.84 6.36
N ILE A 57 -1.40 6.73 5.98
CA ILE A 57 -2.57 6.72 5.10
C ILE A 57 -3.81 6.79 5.98
N ASN A 58 -4.55 7.89 5.88
CA ASN A 58 -5.85 8.03 6.49
C ASN A 58 -6.77 8.81 5.55
N PRO A 59 -8.09 8.61 5.63
CA PRO A 59 -9.04 9.46 4.93
C PRO A 59 -8.92 10.91 5.43
N ALA A 60 -9.27 11.86 4.57
CA ALA A 60 -9.22 13.28 4.85
C ALA A 60 -10.02 13.60 6.11
N ASN A 61 -9.36 14.29 7.04
CA ASN A 61 -9.94 14.79 8.28
C ASN A 61 -10.48 13.72 9.25
N ARG A 62 -10.13 12.43 9.09
CA ARG A 62 -10.55 11.38 10.04
C ARG A 62 -9.55 10.23 10.14
N GLN A 63 -9.71 9.42 11.19
CA GLN A 63 -9.01 8.14 11.31
C GLN A 63 -9.88 7.00 10.76
N TRP A 64 -9.23 5.88 10.46
CA TRP A 64 -9.89 4.62 10.18
C TRP A 64 -10.72 4.14 11.38
N MET A 65 -11.94 3.65 11.12
CA MET A 65 -12.79 3.01 12.12
C MET A 65 -12.92 1.51 11.84
N GLY A 66 -12.83 0.69 12.89
CA GLY A 66 -13.05 -0.74 12.78
C GLY A 66 -14.49 -1.05 12.38
N GLY A 67 -14.68 -2.00 11.47
CA GLY A 67 -16.00 -2.38 10.95
C GLY A 67 -16.39 -1.65 9.66
N GLU A 68 -15.62 -0.66 9.20
CA GLU A 68 -15.84 -0.03 7.90
C GLU A 68 -15.74 -1.04 6.75
N ARG A 69 -16.49 -0.77 5.67
CA ARG A 69 -16.34 -1.50 4.41
C ARG A 69 -15.65 -0.60 3.41
N ILE A 70 -14.60 -1.12 2.81
CA ILE A 70 -13.78 -0.46 1.81
C ILE A 70 -14.01 -1.14 0.48
N LEU A 71 -14.06 -0.38 -0.61
CA LEU A 71 -14.12 -0.94 -1.95
C LEU A 71 -12.70 -1.01 -2.54
N LEU A 72 -12.26 -2.21 -2.91
CA LEU A 72 -11.06 -2.37 -3.73
C LEU A 72 -11.49 -2.57 -5.18
N ARG A 73 -10.90 -1.84 -6.10
CA ARG A 73 -11.10 -2.01 -7.55
C ARG A 73 -9.78 -2.41 -8.19
N MET A 74 -9.84 -3.38 -9.10
CA MET A 74 -8.69 -3.82 -9.89
C MET A 74 -9.22 -4.25 -11.24
N GLU A 75 -8.64 -3.70 -12.31
CA GLU A 75 -9.15 -3.90 -13.67
C GLU A 75 -10.63 -3.46 -13.73
N ASP A 76 -11.53 -4.30 -14.24
CA ASP A 76 -12.97 -3.99 -14.36
C ASP A 76 -13.82 -4.55 -13.20
N GLU A 77 -13.19 -5.06 -12.14
CA GLU A 77 -13.85 -5.74 -11.03
C GLU A 77 -13.69 -5.00 -9.69
N ALA A 78 -14.63 -5.25 -8.76
CA ALA A 78 -14.66 -4.60 -7.46
C ALA A 78 -14.97 -5.58 -6.30
N TRP A 79 -14.30 -5.38 -5.17
CA TRP A 79 -14.41 -6.20 -3.97
C TRP A 79 -14.69 -5.35 -2.73
N SER A 80 -15.79 -5.64 -2.04
CA SER A 80 -16.03 -5.08 -0.70
C SER A 80 -15.20 -5.85 0.34
N VAL A 81 -14.27 -5.15 0.98
CA VAL A 81 -13.34 -5.66 1.99
C VAL A 81 -13.60 -4.97 3.33
N GLY A 82 -13.59 -5.73 4.42
CA GLY A 82 -13.78 -5.17 5.76
C GLY A 82 -12.50 -4.51 6.28
N LEU A 83 -12.65 -3.49 7.11
CA LEU A 83 -11.55 -2.83 7.81
C LEU A 83 -11.53 -3.23 9.28
N ALA A 84 -10.36 -3.62 9.78
CA ALA A 84 -10.14 -3.84 11.20
C ALA A 84 -9.12 -2.83 11.72
N VAL A 85 -9.39 -2.25 12.88
CA VAL A 85 -8.50 -1.31 13.55
C VAL A 85 -8.16 -1.86 14.92
N SER A 86 -6.87 -1.99 15.22
CA SER A 86 -6.39 -2.44 16.54
C SER A 86 -5.05 -1.79 16.83
N ASN A 87 -4.85 -1.28 18.05
CA ASN A 87 -3.63 -0.60 18.47
C ASN A 87 -3.20 0.50 17.48
N GLY A 88 -4.14 1.32 17.01
CA GLY A 88 -3.90 2.41 16.05
C GLY A 88 -3.51 1.95 14.63
N ARG A 89 -3.55 0.65 14.34
CA ARG A 89 -3.21 0.10 13.02
C ARG A 89 -4.45 -0.39 12.31
N ALA A 90 -4.71 0.20 11.14
CA ALA A 90 -5.75 -0.23 10.23
C ALA A 90 -5.25 -1.38 9.34
N ARG A 91 -6.13 -2.36 9.07
CA ARG A 91 -5.84 -3.50 8.22
C ARG A 91 -7.05 -3.87 7.38
N PHE A 92 -6.82 -4.19 6.11
CA PHE A 92 -7.79 -4.95 5.32
C PHE A 92 -8.00 -6.32 5.96
N SER A 93 -9.25 -6.73 6.13
CA SER A 93 -9.63 -7.87 6.95
C SER A 93 -10.56 -8.83 6.20
N ALA A 94 -11.84 -8.89 6.55
CA ALA A 94 -12.82 -9.76 5.91
C ALA A 94 -12.79 -9.57 4.39
N ARG A 95 -12.73 -10.69 3.65
CA ARG A 95 -12.69 -10.76 2.17
C ARG A 95 -11.41 -10.24 1.49
N TRP A 96 -10.40 -9.77 2.24
CA TRP A 96 -9.07 -9.48 1.69
C TRP A 96 -8.47 -10.71 0.98
N ASN A 97 -8.54 -11.88 1.61
CA ASN A 97 -8.06 -13.14 1.04
C ASN A 97 -8.79 -13.53 -0.25
N LYS A 98 -10.09 -13.22 -0.37
CA LYS A 98 -10.88 -13.45 -1.58
C LYS A 98 -10.35 -12.58 -2.71
N PHE A 99 -10.19 -11.28 -2.47
CA PHE A 99 -9.58 -10.34 -3.40
C PHE A 99 -8.19 -10.83 -3.87
N ALA A 100 -7.32 -11.22 -2.92
CA ALA A 100 -5.97 -11.65 -3.24
C ALA A 100 -5.94 -12.92 -4.10
N ARG A 101 -6.82 -13.89 -3.81
CA ARG A 101 -6.93 -15.14 -4.55
C ARG A 101 -7.47 -14.95 -5.96
N GLU A 102 -8.55 -14.18 -6.11
CA GLU A 102 -9.20 -13.94 -7.41
C GLU A 102 -8.28 -13.14 -8.34
N ASN A 103 -7.52 -12.18 -7.80
CA ASN A 103 -6.53 -11.40 -8.55
C ASN A 103 -5.16 -12.08 -8.70
N LYS A 104 -5.01 -13.32 -8.23
CA LYS A 104 -3.78 -14.13 -8.33
C LYS A 104 -2.54 -13.41 -7.80
N LEU A 105 -2.70 -12.68 -6.69
CA LEU A 105 -1.61 -11.92 -6.08
C LEU A 105 -0.48 -12.85 -5.62
N LYS A 106 0.76 -12.49 -5.94
CA LYS A 106 1.94 -13.28 -5.60
C LYS A 106 2.73 -12.64 -4.47
N ARG A 107 3.45 -13.46 -3.71
CA ARG A 107 4.39 -12.98 -2.70
C ARG A 107 5.44 -12.07 -3.36
N ARG A 108 5.78 -10.95 -2.72
CA ARG A 108 6.73 -9.93 -3.20
C ARG A 108 6.29 -9.16 -4.45
N GLN A 109 5.01 -9.25 -4.82
CA GLN A 109 4.44 -8.39 -5.85
C GLN A 109 4.24 -6.97 -5.33
N ILE A 110 4.51 -5.97 -6.15
CA ILE A 110 4.26 -4.58 -5.79
C ILE A 110 2.83 -4.22 -6.19
N LEU A 111 2.08 -3.67 -5.24
CA LEU A 111 0.74 -3.14 -5.46
C LEU A 111 0.75 -1.64 -5.23
N VAL A 112 0.08 -0.93 -6.11
CA VAL A 112 -0.13 0.52 -5.97
C VAL A 112 -1.60 0.72 -5.66
N PHE A 113 -1.88 1.47 -4.60
CA PHE A 113 -3.22 1.74 -4.08
C PHE A 113 -3.48 3.24 -4.20
N ASN A 114 -4.39 3.64 -5.08
CA ASN A 114 -4.86 5.03 -5.16
C ASN A 114 -6.16 5.13 -4.37
N MET A 115 -6.16 5.92 -3.31
CA MET A 115 -7.28 6.07 -2.40
C MET A 115 -8.14 7.26 -2.78
N ASP A 116 -9.40 7.05 -3.09
CA ASP A 116 -10.36 8.12 -3.32
C ASP A 116 -11.50 8.08 -2.30
N GLU A 117 -11.88 9.24 -1.81
CA GLU A 117 -13.05 9.44 -0.96
C GLU A 117 -14.22 9.90 -1.81
N VAL A 118 -15.27 9.09 -1.84
CA VAL A 118 -16.53 9.37 -2.51
C VAL A 118 -17.65 9.42 -1.48
N GLU A 119 -18.82 9.94 -1.85
CA GLU A 119 -19.97 10.03 -0.93
C GLU A 119 -20.34 8.67 -0.29
N ALA A 120 -20.15 7.57 -1.02
CA ALA A 120 -20.42 6.21 -0.57
C ALA A 120 -19.34 5.60 0.35
N GLY A 121 -18.20 6.27 0.55
CA GLY A 121 -17.09 5.80 1.39
C GLY A 121 -15.73 5.87 0.70
N VAL A 122 -14.80 5.02 1.12
CA VAL A 122 -13.43 4.99 0.58
C VAL A 122 -13.29 3.90 -0.47
N VAL A 123 -12.70 4.26 -1.61
CA VAL A 123 -12.35 3.37 -2.71
C VAL A 123 -10.84 3.34 -2.86
N PHE A 124 -10.27 2.15 -3.06
CA PHE A 124 -8.90 2.00 -3.52
C PHE A 124 -8.88 1.43 -4.93
N GLU A 125 -8.35 2.18 -5.87
CA GLU A 125 -7.95 1.65 -7.18
C GLU A 125 -6.59 0.96 -7.02
N VAL A 126 -6.54 -0.33 -7.34
CA VAL A 126 -5.38 -1.18 -7.10
C VAL A 126 -4.78 -1.62 -8.42
N THR A 127 -3.50 -1.34 -8.62
CA THR A 127 -2.76 -1.78 -9.81
C THR A 127 -1.54 -2.62 -9.41
N LYS A 128 -1.21 -3.60 -10.25
CA LYS A 128 0.00 -4.40 -10.12
C LYS A 128 1.14 -3.61 -10.79
N ALA A 129 2.18 -3.26 -10.05
CA ALA A 129 3.35 -2.63 -10.66
C ALA A 129 4.20 -3.69 -11.37
N ALA A 130 4.71 -3.36 -12.55
CA ALA A 130 5.73 -4.15 -13.23
C ALA A 130 7.05 -4.07 -12.46
N HIS A 131 7.80 -5.19 -12.46
CA HIS A 131 9.15 -5.26 -11.90
C HIS A 131 10.18 -4.61 -12.83
#